data_AF-X0HA52-F1
#
_entry.id   AF-X0HA52-F1
#
_cell.length_a   1.000
_cell.length_b   1.000
_cell.length_c   1.000
_cell.angle_alpha   90.00
_cell.angle_beta   90.00
_cell.angle_gamma   90.00
#
_symmetry.space_group_name_H-M   'P 1'
#
loop_
_entity.id
_entity.type
_entity.pdbx_description
1 polymer ?
#
loop_
_entity_poly.entity_id
_entity_poly.type
_entity_poly.pdbx_seq_one_letter_code
_entity_poly.pdbx_strand_id
1 'polypeptide(L)'
;MVSFKSLASAGFVLAGLVSAHPGEKHDHQKIKRQIQTRDTIANLGQRSLNACSSSLHARELKARSIARRAEKVEKLRKRLGIKTAAKKHRRDEDDIVKWEAVNHNKTGVSNNNMFTPLETVFGANSSCILSPEITAGPYYIVGEYLRSNVIEKEFCDGVPLFLEVQYVDVSTCNGVPNLATDVWNCNATGVYSGVSSQAGLNTTFLRGIQITDHDGVVQFETIFPGHYEGRATHTHLLTHANASVSSNGTIQVYNSPVQHIGQLFWPEDLREEVEALAPYNTNTVEVTTNEEDMWSVLQADESYDPFPQYVYLGDSVQDGIFAWIQIGINTTADYTSDEYYGVAGYLASDGGHALDSGIGGGGGGGGQGGQPPSGSGTPPAGQPTGTRSA
;
A
#
# COMPACT_ATOMS: atom_id res chain seq x y z
N MET A 1 23.69 38.97 -55.38
CA MET A 1 23.79 39.03 -53.90
C MET A 1 22.38 39.11 -53.33
N VAL A 2 21.83 38.01 -52.83
CA VAL A 2 20.68 38.02 -51.92
C VAL A 2 20.93 36.91 -50.90
N SER A 3 21.03 37.31 -49.63
CA SER A 3 21.37 36.49 -48.47
C SER A 3 20.11 35.81 -47.93
N PHE A 4 20.08 34.48 -47.89
CA PHE A 4 19.11 33.73 -47.10
C PHE A 4 19.58 33.67 -45.64
N LYS A 5 18.85 34.34 -44.73
CA LYS A 5 18.99 34.12 -43.29
C LYS A 5 18.03 33.01 -42.87
N SER A 6 18.60 31.90 -42.41
CA SER A 6 17.89 30.80 -41.75
C SER A 6 17.42 31.27 -40.37
N LEU A 7 16.11 31.17 -40.12
CA LEU A 7 15.53 31.30 -38.78
C LEU A 7 15.48 29.90 -38.16
N ALA A 8 16.38 29.64 -37.22
CA ALA A 8 16.31 28.48 -36.35
C ALA A 8 15.27 28.75 -35.25
N SER A 9 14.11 28.10 -35.37
CA SER A 9 13.10 28.05 -34.30
C SER A 9 13.57 27.06 -33.24
N ALA A 10 14.15 27.57 -32.15
CA ALA A 10 14.38 26.77 -30.94
C ALA A 10 13.01 26.50 -30.29
N GLY A 11 12.48 25.29 -30.49
CA GLY A 11 11.33 24.80 -29.75
C GLY A 11 11.74 24.53 -28.31
N PHE A 12 11.32 25.39 -27.39
CA PHE A 12 11.32 25.09 -25.96
C PHE A 12 10.34 23.94 -25.73
N VAL A 13 10.86 22.73 -25.53
CA VAL A 13 10.11 21.66 -24.86
C VAL A 13 10.03 22.07 -23.39
N LEU A 14 8.90 22.64 -22.99
CA LEU A 14 8.53 22.72 -21.57
C LEU A 14 8.33 21.27 -21.12
N ALA A 15 9.36 20.68 -20.51
CA ALA A 15 9.18 19.53 -19.62
C ALA A 15 8.34 20.05 -18.45
N GLY A 16 7.04 19.74 -18.45
CA GLY A 16 6.20 19.96 -17.29
C GLY A 16 6.69 19.04 -16.18
N LEU A 17 7.34 19.61 -15.17
CA LEU A 17 7.63 18.92 -13.92
C LEU A 17 6.27 18.54 -13.28
N VAL A 18 5.80 17.33 -13.55
CA VAL A 18 4.72 16.75 -12.77
C VAL A 18 5.35 16.39 -11.43
N SER A 19 5.19 17.26 -10.43
CA SER A 19 5.57 16.89 -9.07
C SER A 19 4.84 15.61 -8.70
N ALA A 20 5.58 14.56 -8.36
CA ALA A 20 5.04 13.30 -7.86
C ALA A 20 4.20 13.48 -6.58
N HIS A 21 4.35 14.62 -5.89
CA HIS A 21 3.58 15.05 -4.71
C HIS A 21 3.30 16.58 -4.76
N PRO A 22 2.33 17.06 -5.56
CA PRO A 22 2.02 18.48 -5.63
C PRO A 22 1.48 18.99 -4.28
N GLY A 23 2.17 19.98 -3.69
CA GLY A 23 1.72 20.68 -2.48
C GLY A 23 2.36 20.21 -1.17
N GLU A 24 3.15 19.14 -1.17
CA GLU A 24 3.83 18.68 0.03
C GLU A 24 4.98 19.64 0.42
N LYS A 25 4.89 20.26 1.61
CA LYS A 25 5.88 21.23 2.09
C LYS A 25 6.84 20.58 3.08
N HIS A 26 8.08 20.42 2.66
CA HIS A 26 9.13 19.78 3.46
C HIS A 26 9.89 20.81 4.32
N ASP A 27 9.44 20.99 5.56
CA ASP A 27 10.24 21.65 6.60
C ASP A 27 11.20 20.62 7.23
N HIS A 28 12.51 20.80 7.05
CA HIS A 28 13.51 19.87 7.55
C HIS A 28 13.49 19.73 9.08
N GLN A 29 13.11 20.78 9.82
CA GLN A 29 12.94 20.71 11.28
C GLN A 29 11.67 19.97 11.68
N LYS A 30 10.65 20.00 10.83
CA LYS A 30 9.42 19.21 10.99
C LYS A 30 9.69 17.73 10.70
N ILE A 31 10.37 17.42 9.60
CA ILE A 31 10.80 16.05 9.24
C ILE A 31 11.64 15.44 10.37
N LYS A 32 12.61 16.18 10.92
CA LYS A 32 13.42 15.69 12.04
C LYS A 32 12.58 15.35 13.28
N ARG A 33 11.57 16.16 13.61
CA ARG A 33 10.64 15.90 14.73
C ARG A 33 9.73 14.71 14.46
N GLN A 34 9.30 14.53 13.22
CA GLN A 34 8.51 13.37 12.79
C GLN A 34 9.33 12.08 12.91
N ILE A 35 10.59 12.08 12.46
CA ILE A 35 11.52 10.95 12.62
C ILE A 35 11.69 10.58 14.11
N GLN A 36 11.93 11.57 14.99
CA GLN A 36 12.09 11.29 16.43
C GLN A 36 10.82 10.71 17.07
N THR A 37 9.65 11.19 16.65
CA THR A 37 8.36 10.70 17.15
C THR A 37 8.09 9.29 16.64
N ARG A 38 8.32 9.04 15.34
CA ARG A 38 8.30 7.72 14.69
C ARG A 38 9.18 6.74 15.45
N ASP A 39 10.45 7.06 15.64
CA ASP A 39 11.42 6.17 16.29
C ASP A 39 10.99 5.84 17.74
N THR A 40 10.43 6.81 18.46
CA THR A 40 9.94 6.60 19.82
C THR A 40 8.75 5.62 19.83
N ILE A 41 7.82 5.77 18.88
CA ILE A 41 6.65 4.92 18.71
C ILE A 41 7.07 3.50 18.28
N ALA A 42 7.95 3.38 17.28
CA ALA A 42 8.50 2.11 16.83
C ALA A 42 9.20 1.35 17.96
N ASN A 43 10.02 2.04 18.77
CA ASN A 43 10.67 1.47 19.95
C ASN A 43 9.68 1.01 21.03
N LEU A 44 8.57 1.72 21.23
CA LEU A 44 7.50 1.29 22.13
C LEU A 44 6.80 0.04 21.60
N GLY A 45 6.47 0.01 20.30
CA GLY A 45 5.89 -1.13 19.63
C GLY A 45 6.77 -2.37 19.73
N GLN A 46 8.08 -2.23 19.47
CA GLN A 46 9.05 -3.33 19.58
C GLN A 46 9.11 -3.91 21.00
N ARG A 47 9.07 -3.07 22.04
CA ARG A 47 9.02 -3.55 23.43
C ARG A 47 7.74 -4.35 23.71
N SER A 48 6.59 -3.86 23.24
CA SER A 48 5.31 -4.55 23.40
C SER A 48 5.30 -5.90 22.68
N LEU A 49 5.81 -5.96 21.45
CA LEU A 49 5.94 -7.19 20.68
C LEU A 49 6.86 -8.21 21.34
N ASN A 50 7.99 -7.75 21.89
CA ASN A 50 8.90 -8.62 22.64
C ASN A 50 8.21 -9.25 23.85
N ALA A 51 7.22 -8.58 24.46
CA ALA A 51 6.46 -9.12 25.57
C ALA A 51 5.49 -10.24 25.17
N CYS A 52 4.92 -10.21 23.96
CA CYS A 52 3.91 -11.20 23.52
C CYS A 52 4.42 -12.25 22.52
N SER A 53 5.55 -12.02 21.84
CA SER A 53 6.04 -12.83 20.71
C SER A 53 6.37 -14.29 21.07
N SER A 54 6.67 -14.56 22.34
CA SER A 54 6.93 -15.91 22.85
C SER A 54 5.69 -16.61 23.41
N SER A 55 4.52 -15.98 23.35
CA SER A 55 3.26 -16.57 23.80
C SER A 55 2.87 -17.80 22.95
N LEU A 56 2.01 -18.66 23.51
CA LEU A 56 1.48 -19.81 22.77
C LEU A 56 0.71 -19.36 21.52
N HIS A 57 -0.17 -18.37 21.66
CA HIS A 57 -0.96 -17.87 20.54
C HIS A 57 -0.09 -17.29 19.43
N ALA A 58 0.96 -16.51 19.75
CA ALA A 58 1.88 -15.96 18.75
C ALA A 58 2.59 -17.08 17.96
N ARG A 59 2.99 -18.17 18.64
CA ARG A 59 3.57 -19.34 17.97
C ARG A 59 2.55 -20.07 17.09
N GLU A 60 1.32 -20.20 17.54
CA GLU A 60 0.24 -20.83 16.78
C GLU A 60 -0.14 -20.01 15.55
N LEU A 61 -0.24 -18.69 15.68
CA LEU A 61 -0.46 -17.77 14.56
C LEU A 61 0.66 -17.89 13.53
N LYS A 62 1.93 -17.91 13.98
CA LYS A 62 3.09 -18.13 13.09
C LYS A 62 2.99 -19.47 12.37
N ALA A 63 2.64 -20.55 13.07
CA ALA A 63 2.47 -21.87 12.46
C ALA A 63 1.34 -21.88 11.41
N ARG A 64 0.19 -21.24 11.70
CA ARG A 64 -0.91 -21.09 10.74
C ARG A 64 -0.50 -20.26 9.52
N SER A 65 0.24 -19.17 9.71
CA SER A 65 0.75 -18.34 8.61
C SER A 65 1.69 -19.11 7.69
N ILE A 66 2.59 -19.92 8.26
CA ILE A 66 3.50 -20.79 7.48
C ILE A 66 2.70 -21.79 6.64
N ALA A 67 1.76 -22.51 7.27
CA ALA A 67 0.95 -23.52 6.60
C ALA A 67 0.08 -22.91 5.48
N ARG A 68 -0.57 -21.77 5.77
CA ARG A 68 -1.41 -21.05 4.79
C ARG A 68 -0.61 -20.62 3.57
N ARG A 69 0.58 -20.06 3.75
CA ARG A 69 1.45 -19.61 2.63
C ARG A 69 1.93 -20.78 1.78
N ALA A 70 2.33 -21.89 2.42
CA ALA A 70 2.71 -23.12 1.72
C ALA A 70 1.55 -23.67 0.88
N GLU A 71 0.37 -23.81 1.47
CA GLU A 71 -0.82 -24.27 0.76
C GLU A 71 -1.21 -23.31 -0.38
N LYS A 72 -1.12 -22.00 -0.15
CA LYS A 72 -1.43 -20.98 -1.17
C LYS A 72 -0.51 -21.11 -2.38
N VAL A 73 0.81 -21.19 -2.17
CA VAL A 73 1.79 -21.37 -3.25
C VAL A 73 1.54 -22.65 -4.04
N GLU A 74 1.25 -23.76 -3.36
CA GLU A 74 0.90 -25.01 -4.04
C GLU A 74 -0.37 -24.88 -4.90
N LYS A 75 -1.41 -24.24 -4.37
CA LYS A 75 -2.67 -23.99 -5.11
C LYS A 75 -2.44 -23.06 -6.30
N LEU A 76 -1.65 -22.00 -6.14
CA LEU A 76 -1.30 -21.07 -7.20
C LEU A 76 -0.56 -21.79 -8.34
N ARG A 77 0.47 -22.58 -8.00
CA ARG A 77 1.22 -23.36 -8.98
C ARG A 77 0.35 -24.36 -9.74
N LYS A 78 -0.57 -25.04 -9.04
CA LYS A 78 -1.57 -25.93 -9.67
C LYS A 78 -2.49 -25.14 -10.61
N ARG A 79 -3.01 -23.99 -10.17
CA ARG A 79 -3.90 -23.13 -10.96
C ARG A 79 -3.23 -22.60 -12.23
N LEU A 80 -1.95 -22.23 -12.13
CA LEU A 80 -1.15 -21.69 -13.24
C LEU A 80 -0.51 -22.80 -14.11
N GLY A 81 -0.69 -24.07 -13.76
CA GLY A 81 -0.12 -25.19 -14.51
C GLY A 81 1.41 -25.32 -14.39
N ILE A 82 2.02 -24.71 -13.37
CA ILE A 82 3.47 -24.72 -13.17
C ILE A 82 3.91 -26.08 -12.61
N LYS A 83 4.81 -26.74 -13.35
CA LYS A 83 5.32 -28.09 -13.03
C LYS A 83 6.77 -28.11 -12.59
N THR A 84 7.53 -27.06 -12.89
CA THR A 84 8.94 -26.92 -12.52
C THR A 84 9.06 -26.65 -11.02
N ALA A 85 10.17 -27.00 -10.37
CA ALA A 85 10.32 -26.75 -8.94
C ALA A 85 10.33 -25.23 -8.67
N ALA A 86 9.66 -24.77 -7.60
CA ALA A 86 9.67 -23.35 -7.27
C ALA A 86 11.10 -22.89 -6.96
N LYS A 87 11.56 -21.82 -7.61
CA LYS A 87 12.79 -21.13 -7.18
C LYS A 87 12.51 -20.41 -5.87
N LYS A 88 13.02 -20.99 -4.78
CA LYS A 88 12.87 -20.45 -3.42
C LYS A 88 13.99 -19.46 -3.16
N HIS A 89 13.84 -18.25 -3.69
CA HIS A 89 14.72 -17.15 -3.31
C HIS A 89 14.29 -16.61 -1.94
N ARG A 90 15.25 -16.40 -1.04
CA ARG A 90 15.11 -15.66 0.21
C ARG A 90 16.41 -14.87 0.32
N ARG A 91 16.33 -13.56 0.57
CA ARG A 91 17.49 -12.64 0.66
C ARG A 91 18.73 -13.35 1.19
N ASP A 92 19.80 -13.35 0.40
CA ASP A 92 21.05 -14.01 0.76
C ASP A 92 22.08 -13.01 1.33
N GLU A 93 23.24 -13.53 1.71
CA GLU A 93 24.30 -12.79 2.42
C GLU A 93 24.82 -11.58 1.62
N ASP A 94 24.82 -11.63 0.29
CA ASP A 94 25.36 -10.55 -0.55
C ASP A 94 24.39 -9.36 -0.66
N ASP A 95 23.08 -9.62 -0.67
CA ASP A 95 22.03 -8.60 -0.59
C ASP A 95 22.00 -7.93 0.80
N ILE A 96 22.26 -8.73 1.83
CA ILE A 96 22.33 -8.28 3.23
C ILE A 96 23.59 -7.43 3.46
N VAL A 97 24.77 -7.81 2.97
CA VAL A 97 26.03 -7.06 3.18
C VAL A 97 26.03 -5.69 2.48
N LYS A 98 25.39 -5.57 1.31
CA LYS A 98 25.19 -4.26 0.65
C LYS A 98 24.24 -3.35 1.44
N TRP A 99 23.28 -3.95 2.14
CA TRP A 99 22.26 -3.25 2.94
C TRP A 99 22.73 -2.94 4.37
N GLU A 100 23.55 -3.82 4.98
CA GLU A 100 24.16 -3.70 6.33
C GLU A 100 25.19 -2.56 6.46
N ALA A 101 25.66 -2.00 5.33
CA ALA A 101 26.44 -0.76 5.34
C ALA A 101 25.63 0.44 5.87
N VAL A 102 24.29 0.32 5.91
CA VAL A 102 23.36 1.24 6.57
C VAL A 102 22.61 0.43 7.63
N ASN A 103 22.73 0.85 8.88
CA ASN A 103 22.42 0.05 10.07
C ASN A 103 20.95 -0.42 10.10
N HIS A 104 20.67 -1.71 9.89
CA HIS A 104 19.35 -2.32 10.04
C HIS A 104 19.46 -3.80 10.46
N ASN A 105 19.61 -4.02 11.77
CA ASN A 105 19.88 -5.35 12.31
C ASN A 105 18.59 -6.14 12.58
N LYS A 106 18.23 -7.05 11.66
CA LYS A 106 17.92 -8.48 11.89
C LYS A 106 17.04 -9.06 10.78
N THR A 107 17.65 -9.67 9.76
CA THR A 107 17.11 -10.90 9.16
C THR A 107 18.26 -11.87 8.87
N GLY A 108 18.18 -13.09 9.41
CA GLY A 108 19.27 -14.06 9.23
C GLY A 108 19.35 -14.55 7.79
N VAL A 109 20.58 -14.65 7.29
CA VAL A 109 20.97 -15.34 6.06
C VAL A 109 20.33 -16.72 6.00
N SER A 110 19.84 -17.14 4.83
CA SER A 110 19.52 -18.54 4.59
C SER A 110 19.96 -19.00 3.22
N ASN A 111 20.76 -20.08 3.17
CA ASN A 111 21.17 -20.79 1.96
C ASN A 111 20.00 -21.61 1.38
N ASN A 112 18.85 -20.97 1.17
CA ASN A 112 17.68 -21.62 0.64
C ASN A 112 17.88 -21.94 -0.84
N ASN A 113 17.46 -23.12 -1.26
CA ASN A 113 17.49 -23.54 -2.65
C ASN A 113 16.16 -24.22 -3.02
N MET A 114 16.04 -24.69 -4.26
CA MET A 114 14.82 -25.34 -4.76
C MET A 114 14.36 -26.55 -3.92
N PHE A 115 15.26 -27.17 -3.15
CA PHE A 115 14.98 -28.32 -2.29
C PHE A 115 14.60 -27.95 -0.84
N THR A 116 14.77 -26.70 -0.43
CA THR A 116 14.40 -26.24 0.93
C THR A 116 12.87 -26.35 1.12
N PRO A 117 12.33 -26.97 2.19
CA PRO A 117 10.88 -27.00 2.43
C PRO A 117 10.26 -25.60 2.48
N LEU A 118 9.04 -25.41 1.94
CA LEU A 118 8.38 -24.11 1.92
C LEU A 118 8.14 -23.59 3.35
N GLU A 119 7.88 -24.49 4.28
CA GLU A 119 7.69 -24.21 5.69
C GLU A 119 8.93 -23.57 6.32
N THR A 120 10.12 -23.99 5.88
CA THR A 120 11.41 -23.42 6.30
C THR A 120 11.61 -22.01 5.74
N VAL A 121 11.17 -21.76 4.49
CA VAL A 121 11.21 -20.42 3.89
C VAL A 121 10.27 -19.47 4.63
N PHE A 122 9.04 -19.88 4.92
CA PHE A 122 8.04 -19.05 5.59
C PHE A 122 8.24 -18.91 7.11
N GLY A 123 9.00 -19.80 7.74
CA GLY A 123 9.29 -19.77 9.18
C GLY A 123 10.40 -18.82 9.61
N ALA A 124 11.12 -18.25 8.64
CA ALA A 124 12.09 -17.18 8.80
C ALA A 124 11.53 -16.01 9.64
N ASN A 125 12.35 -15.41 10.51
CA ASN A 125 11.96 -14.20 11.24
C ASN A 125 11.80 -13.03 10.25
N SER A 126 10.58 -12.78 9.80
CA SER A 126 10.15 -11.47 9.30
C SER A 126 9.95 -10.57 10.50
N SER A 127 10.58 -9.40 10.51
CA SER A 127 10.35 -8.39 11.54
C SER A 127 8.85 -8.07 11.63
N CYS A 128 8.21 -8.43 12.74
CA CYS A 128 6.86 -7.99 13.07
C CYS A 128 7.05 -6.86 14.07
N ILE A 129 7.38 -5.67 13.58
CA ILE A 129 7.50 -4.46 14.40
C ILE A 129 6.41 -3.46 14.01
N LEU A 130 6.07 -2.55 14.92
CA LEU A 130 5.14 -1.47 14.64
C LEU A 130 5.62 -0.71 13.41
N SER A 131 4.85 -0.77 12.33
CA SER A 131 5.22 -0.10 11.09
C SER A 131 5.18 1.41 11.30
N PRO A 132 6.18 2.14 10.81
CA PRO A 132 6.04 3.57 10.58
C PRO A 132 4.84 3.84 9.67
N GLU A 133 4.14 4.93 9.98
CA GLU A 133 3.12 5.50 9.12
C GLU A 133 3.80 6.43 8.11
N ILE A 134 3.45 6.28 6.84
CA ILE A 134 3.95 7.15 5.78
C ILE A 134 2.82 7.57 4.84
N THR A 135 3.14 8.40 3.85
CA THR A 135 2.15 9.04 2.97
C THR A 135 1.22 8.05 2.26
N ALA A 136 -0.08 8.38 2.25
CA ALA A 136 -1.06 7.83 1.30
C ALA A 136 -0.78 8.33 -0.13
N GLY A 137 0.11 9.31 -0.31
CA GLY A 137 0.40 9.90 -1.61
C GLY A 137 -0.81 10.64 -2.19
N PRO A 138 -0.66 11.21 -3.39
CA PRO A 138 -1.70 12.04 -3.99
C PRO A 138 -2.76 11.24 -4.76
N TYR A 139 -2.81 9.91 -4.60
CA TYR A 139 -3.60 9.02 -5.46
C TYR A 139 -4.50 8.05 -4.71
N TYR A 140 -4.72 8.24 -3.41
CA TYR A 140 -5.68 7.44 -2.66
C TYR A 140 -7.12 7.80 -3.05
N ILE A 141 -7.91 6.79 -3.42
CA ILE A 141 -9.30 6.92 -3.86
C ILE A 141 -10.19 6.18 -2.86
N VAL A 142 -11.20 6.86 -2.33
CA VAL A 142 -12.14 6.26 -1.39
C VAL A 142 -13.32 5.62 -2.13
N GLY A 143 -13.88 4.54 -1.58
CA GLY A 143 -15.10 3.92 -2.09
C GLY A 143 -14.84 2.82 -3.13
N GLU A 144 -13.64 2.25 -3.12
CA GLU A 144 -13.26 1.20 -4.06
C GLU A 144 -14.01 -0.12 -3.84
N TYR A 145 -13.80 -1.05 -4.77
CA TYR A 145 -14.46 -2.34 -4.77
C TYR A 145 -13.82 -3.31 -3.78
N LEU A 146 -14.66 -4.06 -3.06
CA LEU A 146 -14.24 -5.24 -2.33
C LEU A 146 -13.86 -6.36 -3.31
N ARG A 147 -12.57 -6.57 -3.55
CA ARG A 147 -12.05 -7.59 -4.48
C ARG A 147 -10.63 -8.00 -4.14
N SER A 148 -10.37 -9.31 -4.28
CA SER A 148 -9.03 -9.87 -4.14
C SER A 148 -8.21 -9.74 -5.43
N ASN A 149 -8.82 -9.96 -6.59
CA ASN A 149 -8.16 -9.75 -7.87
C ASN A 149 -8.42 -8.32 -8.35
N VAL A 150 -7.35 -7.53 -8.44
CA VAL A 150 -7.38 -6.11 -8.84
C VAL A 150 -6.91 -5.91 -10.29
N ILE A 151 -6.61 -6.98 -11.01
CA ILE A 151 -6.15 -6.95 -12.40
C ILE A 151 -7.33 -6.71 -13.34
N GLU A 152 -7.25 -5.65 -14.13
CA GLU A 152 -8.15 -5.41 -15.26
C GLU A 152 -7.34 -5.58 -16.55
N LYS A 153 -7.65 -6.62 -17.32
CA LYS A 153 -6.82 -7.11 -18.44
C LYS A 153 -6.46 -6.05 -19.48
N GLU A 154 -7.28 -5.02 -19.63
CA GLU A 154 -7.03 -3.93 -20.58
C GLU A 154 -5.82 -3.07 -20.18
N PHE A 155 -5.47 -3.00 -18.90
CA PHE A 155 -4.49 -2.06 -18.35
C PHE A 155 -3.32 -2.72 -17.61
N CYS A 156 -3.42 -4.02 -17.33
CA CYS A 156 -2.58 -4.71 -16.34
C CYS A 156 -1.73 -5.83 -16.95
N ASP A 157 -1.21 -5.66 -18.16
CA ASP A 157 -0.17 -6.55 -18.67
C ASP A 157 1.10 -6.39 -17.83
N GLY A 158 1.65 -7.50 -17.32
CA GLY A 158 2.81 -7.49 -16.44
C GLY A 158 3.05 -8.82 -15.74
N VAL A 159 4.03 -8.84 -14.84
CA VAL A 159 4.39 -10.01 -14.03
C VAL A 159 3.32 -10.23 -12.96
N PRO A 160 2.66 -11.41 -12.90
CA PRO A 160 1.65 -11.68 -11.88
C PRO A 160 2.24 -11.64 -10.47
N LEU A 161 1.60 -10.90 -9.56
CA LEU A 161 2.00 -10.79 -8.16
C LEU A 161 0.83 -11.18 -7.26
N PHE A 162 1.08 -12.17 -6.40
CA PHE A 162 0.14 -12.61 -5.37
C PHE A 162 0.65 -12.12 -4.02
N LEU A 163 0.03 -11.06 -3.50
CA LEU A 163 0.45 -10.38 -2.29
C LEU A 163 -0.39 -10.83 -1.09
N GLU A 164 0.26 -11.30 -0.03
CA GLU A 164 -0.35 -11.52 1.27
C GLU A 164 0.14 -10.47 2.27
N VAL A 165 -0.79 -9.76 2.91
CA VAL A 165 -0.49 -8.84 4.01
C VAL A 165 -1.15 -9.35 5.27
N GLN A 166 -0.38 -9.48 6.35
CA GLN A 166 -0.89 -9.88 7.66
C GLN A 166 -0.70 -8.76 8.69
N TYR A 167 -1.78 -8.29 9.29
CA TYR A 167 -1.78 -7.30 10.36
C TYR A 167 -1.80 -7.98 11.72
N VAL A 168 -0.87 -7.60 12.59
CA VAL A 168 -0.72 -8.13 13.95
C VAL A 168 -0.74 -6.98 14.94
N ASP A 169 -1.50 -7.13 16.02
CA ASP A 169 -1.50 -6.15 17.10
C ASP A 169 -0.19 -6.26 17.89
N VAL A 170 0.56 -5.16 17.97
CA VAL A 170 1.87 -5.13 18.63
C VAL A 170 1.82 -5.35 20.15
N SER A 171 0.65 -5.18 20.77
CA SER A 171 0.45 -5.38 22.20
C SER A 171 0.05 -6.81 22.55
N THR A 172 -0.61 -7.53 21.63
CA THR A 172 -1.14 -8.88 21.90
C THR A 172 -0.50 -9.98 21.07
N CYS A 173 0.17 -9.63 19.97
CA CYS A 173 0.69 -10.57 18.96
C CYS A 173 -0.40 -11.43 18.30
N ASN A 174 -1.65 -10.99 18.35
CA ASN A 174 -2.78 -11.63 17.66
C ASN A 174 -2.95 -11.01 16.28
N GLY A 175 -3.49 -11.78 15.33
CA GLY A 175 -3.99 -11.24 14.07
C GLY A 175 -5.12 -10.24 14.32
N VAL A 176 -5.19 -9.18 13.52
CA VAL A 176 -6.22 -8.13 13.66
C VAL A 176 -7.32 -8.30 12.62
N PRO A 177 -8.48 -8.87 12.98
CA PRO A 177 -9.58 -9.09 12.04
C PRO A 177 -10.38 -7.82 11.76
N ASN A 178 -11.17 -7.87 10.68
CA ASN A 178 -12.15 -6.85 10.31
C ASN A 178 -11.57 -5.46 10.00
N LEU A 179 -10.31 -5.40 9.56
CA LEU A 179 -9.72 -4.20 8.96
C LEU A 179 -10.07 -4.18 7.47
N ALA A 180 -10.67 -3.09 7.00
CA ALA A 180 -10.75 -2.84 5.56
C ALA A 180 -9.39 -2.35 5.08
N THR A 181 -8.71 -3.17 4.27
CA THR A 181 -7.38 -2.91 3.75
C THR A 181 -7.47 -2.57 2.27
N ASP A 182 -7.19 -1.33 1.93
CA ASP A 182 -7.00 -0.84 0.58
C ASP A 182 -5.59 -1.21 0.09
N VAL A 183 -5.50 -1.60 -1.18
CA VAL A 183 -4.24 -1.71 -1.93
C VAL A 183 -4.35 -0.89 -3.20
N TRP A 184 -3.31 -0.15 -3.55
CA TRP A 184 -3.20 0.43 -4.89
C TRP A 184 -1.75 0.56 -5.35
N ASN A 185 -1.55 0.44 -6.66
CA ASN A 185 -0.27 0.69 -7.30
C ASN A 185 -0.45 1.13 -8.76
N CYS A 186 0.61 1.68 -9.36
CA CYS A 186 0.63 1.98 -10.78
C CYS A 186 0.78 0.69 -11.61
N ASN A 187 0.41 0.76 -12.89
CA ASN A 187 0.67 -0.32 -13.83
C ASN A 187 2.16 -0.42 -14.19
N ALA A 188 2.52 -1.36 -15.08
CA ALA A 188 3.89 -1.64 -15.47
C ALA A 188 4.67 -0.43 -16.06
N THR A 189 3.97 0.61 -16.51
CA THR A 189 4.57 1.83 -17.08
C THR A 189 4.30 3.08 -16.23
N GLY A 190 3.99 2.93 -14.95
CA GLY A 190 3.90 4.06 -14.03
C GLY A 190 2.56 4.81 -14.03
N VAL A 191 1.50 4.27 -14.63
CA VAL A 191 0.19 4.94 -14.74
C VAL A 191 -0.76 4.46 -13.64
N TYR A 192 -1.38 5.40 -12.93
CA TYR A 192 -2.43 5.13 -11.94
C TYR A 192 -3.84 5.21 -12.53
N SER A 193 -4.73 4.32 -12.08
CA SER A 193 -6.16 4.41 -12.31
C SER A 193 -6.82 5.43 -11.37
N GLY A 194 -8.06 5.84 -11.64
CA GLY A 194 -8.87 6.69 -10.75
C GLY A 194 -8.42 8.15 -10.65
N VAL A 195 -7.43 8.58 -11.45
CA VAL A 195 -6.84 9.92 -11.40
C VAL A 195 -6.99 10.60 -12.76
N SER A 196 -7.52 11.83 -12.78
CA SER A 196 -7.87 12.56 -14.00
C SER A 196 -6.68 12.85 -14.93
N SER A 197 -5.51 13.14 -14.37
CA SER A 197 -4.28 13.40 -15.12
C SER A 197 -3.54 12.14 -15.58
N GLN A 198 -4.06 10.95 -15.27
CA GLN A 198 -3.47 9.65 -15.58
C GLN A 198 -4.44 8.84 -16.45
N ALA A 199 -4.87 7.64 -16.03
CA ALA A 199 -5.80 6.81 -16.80
C ALA A 199 -7.27 7.28 -16.74
N GLY A 200 -7.58 8.33 -15.98
CA GLY A 200 -8.91 8.93 -15.86
C GLY A 200 -9.70 8.44 -14.66
N LEU A 201 -10.64 9.27 -14.19
CA LEU A 201 -11.36 9.07 -12.92
C LEU A 201 -12.21 7.79 -12.87
N ASN A 202 -12.67 7.31 -14.02
CA ASN A 202 -13.55 6.14 -14.10
C ASN A 202 -12.81 4.79 -14.19
N THR A 203 -11.47 4.80 -14.19
CA THR A 203 -10.68 3.57 -14.20
C THR A 203 -10.45 3.08 -12.78
N THR A 204 -10.38 1.77 -12.59
CA THR A 204 -10.22 1.18 -11.25
C THR A 204 -9.09 0.16 -11.14
N PHE A 205 -8.41 -0.18 -12.22
CA PHE A 205 -7.39 -1.22 -12.25
C PHE A 205 -6.30 -1.06 -11.17
N LEU A 206 -5.80 -2.19 -10.66
CA LEU A 206 -4.75 -2.26 -9.63
C LEU A 206 -5.10 -1.55 -8.32
N ARG A 207 -6.41 -1.47 -8.02
CA ARG A 207 -6.92 -0.96 -6.76
C ARG A 207 -8.01 -1.87 -6.20
N GLY A 208 -8.12 -1.97 -4.88
CA GLY A 208 -9.18 -2.77 -4.28
C GLY A 208 -9.04 -2.95 -2.79
N ILE A 209 -10.12 -3.45 -2.20
CA ILE A 209 -10.24 -3.60 -0.76
C ILE A 209 -10.50 -5.06 -0.39
N GLN A 210 -9.88 -5.51 0.69
CA GLN A 210 -10.17 -6.77 1.36
C GLN A 210 -10.41 -6.51 2.84
N ILE A 211 -11.22 -7.37 3.47
CA ILE A 211 -11.38 -7.36 4.93
C ILE A 211 -10.46 -8.41 5.53
N THR A 212 -9.67 -8.06 6.55
CA THR A 212 -8.80 -9.02 7.22
C THR A 212 -9.60 -10.13 7.90
N ASP A 213 -9.13 -11.37 7.72
CA ASP A 213 -9.72 -12.53 8.39
C ASP A 213 -9.31 -12.63 9.88
N HIS A 214 -9.70 -13.73 10.54
CA HIS A 214 -9.38 -13.98 11.95
C HIS A 214 -7.88 -13.99 12.30
N ASP A 215 -7.01 -14.27 11.31
CA ASP A 215 -5.55 -14.26 11.45
C ASP A 215 -4.95 -12.90 11.06
N GLY A 216 -5.79 -11.90 10.74
CA GLY A 216 -5.39 -10.56 10.32
C GLY A 216 -4.95 -10.48 8.87
N VAL A 217 -5.39 -11.40 8.00
CA VAL A 217 -4.82 -11.57 6.67
C VAL A 217 -5.72 -11.03 5.58
N VAL A 218 -5.12 -10.34 4.62
CA VAL A 218 -5.69 -10.08 3.28
C VAL A 218 -4.78 -10.64 2.19
N GLN A 219 -5.37 -11.01 1.06
CA GLN A 219 -4.65 -11.52 -0.10
C GLN A 219 -5.10 -10.83 -1.39
N PHE A 220 -4.17 -10.34 -2.19
CA PHE A 220 -4.46 -9.68 -3.46
C PHE A 220 -3.79 -10.40 -4.64
N GLU A 221 -4.47 -10.43 -5.78
CA GLU A 221 -3.91 -10.77 -7.08
C GLU A 221 -3.76 -9.47 -7.87
N THR A 222 -2.51 -9.06 -8.12
CA THR A 222 -2.12 -7.83 -8.80
C THR A 222 -0.99 -8.14 -9.79
N ILE A 223 -0.34 -7.12 -10.33
CA ILE A 223 0.94 -7.25 -11.04
C ILE A 223 2.06 -6.60 -10.23
N PHE A 224 3.30 -7.01 -10.46
CA PHE A 224 4.45 -6.28 -9.95
C PHE A 224 4.37 -4.83 -10.46
N PRO A 225 4.44 -3.81 -9.58
CA PRO A 225 4.24 -2.42 -9.99
C PRO A 225 5.37 -1.93 -10.88
N GLY A 226 5.06 -1.02 -11.81
CA GLY A 226 6.10 -0.24 -12.49
C GLY A 226 6.60 0.92 -11.63
N HIS A 227 7.41 1.79 -12.23
CA HIS A 227 7.89 3.03 -11.63
C HIS A 227 7.40 4.27 -12.36
N TYR A 228 7.44 5.41 -11.66
CA TYR A 228 7.13 6.73 -12.19
C TYR A 228 8.10 7.77 -11.59
N GLU A 229 8.12 8.96 -12.17
CA GLU A 229 9.16 9.96 -11.91
C GLU A 229 9.29 10.29 -10.41
N GLY A 230 10.52 10.21 -9.89
CA GLY A 230 10.87 10.66 -8.55
C GLY A 230 10.47 9.74 -7.41
N ARG A 231 10.04 8.49 -7.68
CA ARG A 231 9.63 7.51 -6.67
C ARG A 231 10.21 6.12 -6.97
N ALA A 232 10.68 5.43 -5.92
CA ALA A 232 11.05 4.02 -6.02
C ALA A 232 9.81 3.16 -6.32
N THR A 233 10.02 1.95 -6.86
CA THR A 233 8.90 1.03 -7.16
C THR A 233 8.19 0.62 -5.87
N HIS A 234 6.87 0.83 -5.79
CA HIS A 234 6.11 0.60 -4.55
C HIS A 234 4.65 0.16 -4.76
N THR A 235 4.08 -0.38 -3.69
CA THR A 235 2.65 -0.69 -3.56
C THR A 235 2.12 -0.02 -2.30
N HIS A 236 1.03 0.73 -2.40
CA HIS A 236 0.44 1.36 -1.23
C HIS A 236 -0.50 0.42 -0.48
N LEU A 237 -0.57 0.63 0.84
CA LEU A 237 -1.52 -0.01 1.75
C LEU A 237 -2.15 1.05 2.66
N LEU A 238 -3.44 0.92 2.90
CA LEU A 238 -4.14 1.73 3.91
C LEU A 238 -5.20 0.87 4.58
N THR A 239 -5.31 0.96 5.91
CA THR A 239 -6.31 0.20 6.66
C THR A 239 -7.23 1.08 7.47
N HIS A 240 -8.52 0.75 7.42
CA HIS A 240 -9.58 1.33 8.23
C HIS A 240 -10.13 0.29 9.21
N ALA A 241 -10.30 0.68 10.47
CA ALA A 241 -11.11 -0.06 11.43
C ALA A 241 -12.59 0.31 11.29
N ASN A 242 -13.49 -0.60 11.66
CA ASN A 242 -14.93 -0.34 11.72
C ASN A 242 -15.51 0.18 10.39
N ALA A 243 -14.97 -0.29 9.26
CA ALA A 243 -15.51 0.03 7.95
C ALA A 243 -16.85 -0.67 7.74
N SER A 244 -17.77 -0.01 7.03
CA SER A 244 -19.06 -0.61 6.67
C SER A 244 -19.11 -0.97 5.19
N VAL A 245 -19.59 -2.17 4.89
CA VAL A 245 -19.74 -2.66 3.51
C VAL A 245 -21.14 -2.32 3.02
N SER A 246 -21.21 -1.59 1.91
CA SER A 246 -22.46 -1.25 1.22
C SER A 246 -22.98 -2.45 0.42
N SER A 247 -24.29 -2.48 0.14
CA SER A 247 -24.94 -3.59 -0.58
C SER A 247 -24.46 -3.76 -2.03
N ASN A 248 -23.86 -2.73 -2.62
CA ASN A 248 -23.23 -2.75 -3.94
C ASN A 248 -21.77 -3.25 -3.92
N GLY A 249 -21.26 -3.69 -2.77
CA GLY A 249 -19.89 -4.21 -2.63
C GLY A 249 -18.79 -3.15 -2.50
N THR A 250 -19.14 -1.87 -2.35
CA THR A 250 -18.19 -0.80 -1.99
C THR A 250 -18.12 -0.63 -0.48
N ILE A 251 -17.06 0.02 0.01
CA ILE A 251 -16.87 0.28 1.43
C ILE A 251 -17.06 1.77 1.74
N GLN A 252 -17.75 2.07 2.84
CA GLN A 252 -17.80 3.41 3.42
C GLN A 252 -16.82 3.52 4.59
N VAL A 253 -15.86 4.43 4.45
CA VAL A 253 -14.79 4.71 5.42
C VAL A 253 -14.77 6.15 5.92
N TYR A 254 -15.70 7.01 5.48
CA TYR A 254 -15.70 8.45 5.78
C TYR A 254 -15.81 8.83 7.27
N ASN A 255 -16.00 7.88 8.17
CA ASN A 255 -15.96 8.06 9.63
C ASN A 255 -15.28 6.87 10.34
N SER A 256 -14.47 6.12 9.60
CA SER A 256 -13.77 4.93 10.09
C SER A 256 -12.36 5.34 10.52
N PRO A 257 -11.88 4.93 11.72
CA PRO A 257 -10.53 5.21 12.14
C PRO A 257 -9.49 4.62 11.18
N VAL A 258 -8.50 5.41 10.78
CA VAL A 258 -7.36 4.92 10.00
C VAL A 258 -6.37 4.25 10.95
N GLN A 259 -6.12 2.95 10.74
CA GLN A 259 -5.25 2.13 11.60
C GLN A 259 -3.81 2.04 11.09
N HIS A 260 -3.61 2.18 9.79
CA HIS A 260 -2.28 2.12 9.18
C HIS A 260 -2.31 2.75 7.77
N ILE A 261 -1.25 3.45 7.41
CA ILE A 261 -0.95 4.06 6.13
C ILE A 261 0.52 3.73 5.83
N GLY A 262 0.77 2.99 4.76
CA GLY A 262 2.10 2.51 4.46
C GLY A 262 2.32 2.25 2.99
N GLN A 263 3.57 1.99 2.63
CA GLN A 263 3.93 1.47 1.33
C GLN A 263 4.79 0.22 1.50
N LEU A 264 4.78 -0.63 0.47
CA LEU A 264 5.69 -1.73 0.29
C LEU A 264 6.68 -1.31 -0.78
N PHE A 265 7.96 -1.48 -0.50
CA PHE A 265 9.03 -1.27 -1.47
C PHE A 265 9.57 -2.61 -1.95
N TRP A 266 10.23 -2.61 -3.10
CA TRP A 266 10.69 -3.84 -3.75
C TRP A 266 12.21 -3.87 -3.86
N PRO A 267 12.86 -5.02 -3.59
CA PRO A 267 14.30 -5.18 -3.78
C PRO A 267 14.74 -4.81 -5.20
N GLU A 268 15.88 -4.14 -5.32
CA GLU A 268 16.39 -3.62 -6.59
C GLU A 268 16.67 -4.74 -7.60
N ASP A 269 17.20 -5.87 -7.13
CA ASP A 269 17.49 -7.06 -7.96
C ASP A 269 16.20 -7.66 -8.56
N LEU A 270 15.14 -7.76 -7.76
CA LEU A 270 13.83 -8.21 -8.22
C LEU A 270 13.21 -7.21 -9.21
N ARG A 271 13.30 -5.91 -8.91
CA ARG A 271 12.85 -4.84 -9.80
C ARG A 271 13.57 -4.92 -11.15
N GLU A 272 14.90 -5.04 -11.16
CA GLU A 272 15.69 -5.16 -12.37
C GLU A 272 15.31 -6.40 -13.21
N GLU A 273 15.10 -7.56 -12.57
CA GLU A 273 14.65 -8.78 -13.27
C GLU A 273 13.28 -8.59 -13.92
N VAL A 274 12.35 -7.90 -13.24
CA VAL A 274 11.00 -7.62 -13.77
C VAL A 274 11.04 -6.54 -14.86
N GLU A 275 11.80 -5.46 -14.67
CA GLU A 275 11.87 -4.34 -15.61
C GLU A 275 12.53 -4.70 -16.95
N ALA A 276 13.33 -5.76 -16.98
CA ALA A 276 13.86 -6.32 -18.22
C ALA A 276 12.77 -6.90 -19.15
N LEU A 277 11.56 -7.15 -18.64
CA LEU A 277 10.48 -7.82 -19.35
C LEU A 277 9.50 -6.84 -19.98
N ALA A 278 8.83 -7.26 -21.05
CA ALA A 278 7.68 -6.51 -21.55
C ALA A 278 6.47 -6.64 -20.60
N PRO A 279 5.67 -5.58 -20.40
CA PRO A 279 5.81 -4.25 -21.00
C PRO A 279 6.69 -3.28 -20.18
N TYR A 280 7.24 -3.68 -19.03
CA TYR A 280 8.06 -2.82 -18.18
C TYR A 280 9.24 -2.18 -18.92
N ASN A 281 9.90 -2.93 -19.79
CA ASN A 281 11.01 -2.47 -20.63
C ASN A 281 10.63 -1.39 -21.67
N THR A 282 9.35 -1.02 -21.76
CA THR A 282 8.87 0.10 -22.57
C THR A 282 8.75 1.40 -21.78
N ASN A 283 8.87 1.35 -20.45
CA ASN A 283 8.89 2.52 -19.59
C ASN A 283 10.22 3.27 -19.74
N THR A 284 10.17 4.51 -20.21
CA THR A 284 11.36 5.36 -20.43
C THR A 284 11.58 6.36 -19.30
N VAL A 285 10.80 6.30 -18.23
CA VAL A 285 10.97 7.15 -17.06
C VAL A 285 12.26 6.74 -16.33
N GLU A 286 13.03 7.71 -15.87
CA GLU A 286 14.24 7.44 -15.07
C GLU A 286 13.87 6.75 -13.75
N VAL A 287 14.62 5.72 -13.40
CA VAL A 287 14.43 4.98 -12.14
C VAL A 287 14.93 5.82 -10.98
N THR A 288 14.12 5.93 -9.93
CA THR A 288 14.57 6.38 -8.61
C THR A 288 14.81 5.15 -7.74
N THR A 289 16.02 5.00 -7.21
CA THR A 289 16.35 3.85 -6.36
C THR A 289 15.67 3.96 -4.99
N ASN A 290 15.58 2.86 -4.25
CA ASN A 290 15.10 2.86 -2.87
C ASN A 290 15.92 3.79 -1.96
N GLU A 291 17.24 3.94 -2.19
CA GLU A 291 18.09 4.83 -1.41
C GLU A 291 17.80 6.31 -1.70
N GLU A 292 17.43 6.63 -2.94
CA GLU A 292 17.08 7.99 -3.36
C GLU A 292 15.62 8.36 -3.02
N ASP A 293 14.74 7.38 -2.84
CA ASP A 293 13.34 7.61 -2.47
C ASP A 293 13.21 8.02 -1.00
N MET A 294 12.72 9.24 -0.81
CA MET A 294 12.53 9.83 0.51
C MET A 294 11.61 9.01 1.43
N TRP A 295 10.60 8.33 0.90
CA TRP A 295 9.65 7.53 1.69
C TRP A 295 10.20 6.16 2.04
N SER A 296 10.96 5.53 1.14
CA SER A 296 11.61 4.26 1.41
C SER A 296 12.54 4.38 2.61
N VAL A 297 13.36 5.43 2.65
CA VAL A 297 14.25 5.72 3.78
C VAL A 297 13.50 6.15 5.05
N LEU A 298 12.33 6.80 4.92
CA LEU A 298 11.50 7.18 6.07
C LEU A 298 10.62 6.04 6.60
N GLN A 299 10.31 5.03 5.80
CA GLN A 299 9.55 3.88 6.25
C GLN A 299 10.48 2.79 6.77
N ALA A 300 11.67 2.63 6.18
CA ALA A 300 12.70 1.76 6.71
C ALA A 300 13.31 2.35 8.00
N ASP A 301 13.40 1.53 9.04
CA ASP A 301 14.19 1.85 10.23
C ASP A 301 14.91 0.58 10.73
N GLU A 302 15.77 0.69 11.74
CA GLU A 302 16.53 -0.47 12.27
C GLU A 302 15.66 -1.66 12.68
N SER A 303 14.37 -1.41 12.91
CA SER A 303 13.37 -2.32 13.43
C SER A 303 12.25 -2.65 12.43
N TYR A 304 11.98 -1.83 11.42
CA TYR A 304 10.95 -2.12 10.40
C TYR A 304 11.52 -2.16 8.98
N ASP A 305 11.07 -3.17 8.24
CA ASP A 305 11.53 -3.53 6.91
C ASP A 305 10.34 -3.50 5.94
N PRO A 306 10.17 -2.46 5.11
CA PRO A 306 9.01 -2.32 4.22
C PRO A 306 9.09 -3.24 2.99
N PHE A 307 10.06 -4.14 2.92
CA PHE A 307 10.31 -5.02 1.78
C PHE A 307 9.63 -6.38 1.99
N PRO A 308 8.61 -6.74 1.18
CA PRO A 308 7.98 -8.05 1.27
C PRO A 308 8.99 -9.18 1.03
N GLN A 309 8.83 -10.28 1.77
CA GLN A 309 9.47 -11.52 1.41
C GLN A 309 8.77 -12.11 0.19
N TYR A 310 9.48 -12.84 -0.67
CA TYR A 310 8.88 -13.38 -1.89
C TYR A 310 9.47 -14.74 -2.28
N VAL A 311 8.73 -15.48 -3.10
CA VAL A 311 9.20 -16.67 -3.82
C VAL A 311 8.70 -16.61 -5.26
N TYR A 312 9.45 -17.20 -6.20
CA TYR A 312 8.97 -17.36 -7.55
C TYR A 312 8.02 -18.55 -7.58
N LEU A 313 6.90 -18.39 -8.29
CA LEU A 313 5.95 -19.48 -8.48
C LEU A 313 6.50 -20.53 -9.44
N GLY A 314 7.37 -20.16 -10.37
CA GLY A 314 8.05 -21.08 -11.30
C GLY A 314 9.57 -20.86 -11.35
N ASP A 315 10.12 -20.91 -12.56
CA ASP A 315 11.57 -20.84 -12.80
C ASP A 315 12.05 -19.39 -12.97
N SER A 316 11.17 -18.50 -13.44
CA SER A 316 11.41 -17.07 -13.59
C SER A 316 10.30 -16.23 -12.96
N VAL A 317 10.53 -14.93 -12.82
CA VAL A 317 9.50 -13.98 -12.38
C VAL A 317 8.25 -13.99 -13.27
N GLN A 318 8.36 -14.38 -14.55
CA GLN A 318 7.23 -14.40 -15.51
C GLN A 318 6.15 -15.40 -15.13
N ASP A 319 6.53 -16.49 -14.45
CA ASP A 319 5.60 -17.50 -13.95
C ASP A 319 4.77 -16.98 -12.75
N GLY A 320 5.14 -15.81 -12.24
CA GLY A 320 4.49 -15.10 -11.15
C GLY A 320 5.27 -15.15 -9.85
N ILE A 321 4.97 -14.20 -8.97
CA ILE A 321 5.62 -14.00 -7.68
C ILE A 321 4.57 -14.17 -6.58
N PHE A 322 4.88 -14.94 -5.54
CA PHE A 322 4.13 -14.90 -4.29
C PHE A 322 4.92 -14.10 -3.26
N ALA A 323 4.37 -12.97 -2.82
CA ALA A 323 4.98 -12.09 -1.85
C ALA A 323 4.16 -12.04 -0.57
N TRP A 324 4.82 -11.91 0.58
CA TRP A 324 4.16 -11.76 1.86
C TRP A 324 4.90 -10.78 2.77
N ILE A 325 4.13 -10.07 3.59
CA ILE A 325 4.62 -9.20 4.65
C ILE A 325 3.73 -9.33 5.90
N GLN A 326 4.34 -9.14 7.07
CA GLN A 326 3.63 -9.03 8.34
C GLN A 326 3.87 -7.63 8.90
N ILE A 327 2.79 -6.91 9.16
CA ILE A 327 2.79 -5.51 9.61
C ILE A 327 2.27 -5.48 11.05
N GLY A 328 3.11 -5.00 11.97
CA GLY A 328 2.67 -4.70 13.33
C GLY A 328 1.92 -3.38 13.36
N ILE A 329 0.74 -3.34 13.97
CA ILE A 329 -0.05 -2.12 14.15
C ILE A 329 -0.43 -1.90 15.62
N ASN A 330 -0.64 -0.65 15.98
CA ASN A 330 -1.26 -0.29 17.26
C ASN A 330 -2.77 -0.12 17.06
N THR A 331 -3.55 -1.10 17.48
CA THR A 331 -5.02 -1.12 17.24
C THR A 331 -5.80 -0.03 17.97
N THR A 332 -5.14 0.70 18.89
CA THR A 332 -5.74 1.86 19.55
C THR A 332 -5.38 3.19 18.88
N ALA A 333 -4.56 3.17 17.83
CA ALA A 333 -4.21 4.38 17.09
C ALA A 333 -5.34 4.79 16.13
N ASP A 334 -5.35 6.07 15.78
CA ASP A 334 -6.22 6.63 14.76
C ASP A 334 -5.47 7.74 14.02
N TYR A 335 -5.16 7.47 12.76
CA TYR A 335 -4.38 8.35 11.87
C TYR A 335 -5.27 9.19 10.94
N THR A 336 -6.58 9.27 11.21
CA THR A 336 -7.52 10.06 10.39
C THR A 336 -7.16 11.56 10.33
N SER A 337 -6.48 12.08 11.36
CA SER A 337 -5.97 13.46 11.40
C SER A 337 -4.51 13.61 10.98
N ASP A 338 -3.86 12.52 10.56
CA ASP A 338 -2.48 12.57 10.12
C ASP A 338 -2.37 13.29 8.77
N GLU A 339 -1.29 14.04 8.55
CA GLU A 339 -1.05 14.72 7.28
C GLU A 339 -0.74 13.77 6.13
N TYR A 340 -0.35 12.54 6.46
CA TYR A 340 -0.17 11.46 5.50
C TYR A 340 -1.50 10.88 4.99
N TYR A 341 -2.63 11.18 5.64
CA TYR A 341 -3.97 10.76 5.20
C TYR A 341 -4.58 11.76 4.21
N GLY A 342 -4.17 11.69 2.94
CA GLY A 342 -4.70 12.49 1.84
C GLY A 342 -5.66 11.70 0.95
N VAL A 343 -6.87 12.23 0.69
CA VAL A 343 -7.83 11.64 -0.26
C VAL A 343 -7.83 12.45 -1.55
N ALA A 344 -7.51 11.79 -2.67
CA ALA A 344 -7.44 12.42 -4.00
C ALA A 344 -8.79 12.44 -4.72
N GLY A 345 -9.66 11.50 -4.41
CA GLY A 345 -10.92 11.32 -5.09
C GLY A 345 -11.77 10.24 -4.45
N TYR A 346 -12.94 10.01 -5.03
CA TYR A 346 -13.82 8.93 -4.61
C TYR A 346 -14.55 8.30 -5.79
N LEU A 347 -14.84 7.01 -5.65
CA LEU A 347 -15.68 6.27 -6.58
C LEU A 347 -17.11 6.22 -6.03
N ALA A 348 -18.06 6.74 -6.80
CA ALA A 348 -19.48 6.72 -6.50
C ALA A 348 -20.27 5.98 -7.59
N SER A 349 -21.58 5.82 -7.38
CA SER A 349 -22.45 5.10 -8.33
C SER A 349 -22.54 5.74 -9.72
N ASP A 350 -22.23 7.03 -9.82
CA ASP A 350 -22.22 7.81 -11.06
C ASP A 350 -20.81 7.96 -11.68
N GLY A 351 -19.79 7.33 -11.09
CA GLY A 351 -18.42 7.32 -11.60
C GLY A 351 -17.40 7.84 -10.58
N GLY A 352 -16.18 8.05 -11.05
CA GLY A 352 -15.10 8.60 -10.24
C GLY A 352 -15.13 10.13 -10.22
N HIS A 353 -14.87 10.69 -9.04
CA HIS A 353 -14.85 12.12 -8.78
C HIS A 353 -13.51 12.52 -8.19
N ALA A 354 -12.88 13.55 -8.76
CA ALA A 354 -11.73 14.18 -8.14
C ALA A 354 -12.19 15.02 -6.95
N LEU A 355 -11.47 14.94 -5.85
CA LEU A 355 -11.52 15.98 -4.84
C LEU A 355 -10.50 17.05 -5.23
N ASP A 356 -10.87 18.31 -5.04
CA ASP A 356 -9.90 19.41 -5.12
C ASP A 356 -8.94 19.16 -3.96
N SER A 357 -7.80 18.53 -4.26
CA SER A 357 -6.85 18.10 -3.24
C SER A 357 -6.56 19.29 -2.34
N GLY A 358 -6.93 19.19 -1.06
CA GLY A 358 -6.73 20.21 -0.03
C GLY A 358 -5.26 20.41 0.34
N ILE A 359 -4.40 20.56 -0.67
CA ILE A 359 -3.00 20.93 -0.55
C ILE A 359 -2.73 22.10 -1.52
N GLY A 360 -3.60 23.12 -1.45
CA GLY A 360 -3.44 24.43 -2.08
C GLY A 360 -2.97 25.44 -1.04
N GLY A 361 -1.76 25.98 -1.22
CA GLY A 361 -1.17 26.97 -0.33
C GLY A 361 -2.04 28.22 -0.14
N GLY A 362 -1.99 28.77 1.07
CA GLY A 362 -2.63 30.04 1.40
C GLY A 362 -2.25 31.15 0.42
N GLY A 363 -3.26 31.64 -0.29
CA GLY A 363 -3.29 32.94 -0.94
C GLY A 363 -4.54 33.66 -0.46
N GLY A 364 -4.36 34.71 0.33
CA GLY A 364 -5.47 35.51 0.86
C GLY A 364 -6.29 36.17 -0.27
N GLY A 365 -7.61 36.02 -0.17
CA GLY A 365 -8.59 36.75 -0.95
C GLY A 365 -9.96 36.59 -0.29
N GLY A 366 -10.42 37.60 0.44
CA GLY A 366 -11.64 37.56 1.23
C GLY A 366 -12.92 37.44 0.40
N GLY A 367 -13.92 36.74 0.95
CA GLY A 367 -15.25 36.63 0.35
C GLY A 367 -16.22 35.75 1.14
N GLN A 368 -16.91 36.38 2.11
CA GLN A 368 -18.22 36.05 2.73
C GLN A 368 -18.64 34.59 2.92
N GLY A 369 -18.83 34.23 4.19
CA GLY A 369 -19.35 32.93 4.63
C GLY A 369 -20.83 32.70 4.32
N GLY A 370 -21.14 31.46 3.93
CA GLY A 370 -22.50 30.90 3.93
C GLY A 370 -22.57 29.76 4.95
N GLN A 371 -23.43 29.90 5.96
CA GLN A 371 -23.76 28.85 6.92
C GLN A 371 -24.52 27.69 6.25
N PRO A 372 -24.32 26.44 6.69
CA PRO A 372 -25.21 25.34 6.33
C PRO A 372 -26.57 25.47 7.05
N PRO A 373 -27.70 25.09 6.42
CA PRO A 373 -29.02 25.27 7.01
C PRO A 373 -29.29 24.23 8.11
N SER A 374 -29.53 24.72 9.33
CA SER A 374 -30.05 23.94 10.46
C SER A 374 -31.56 23.74 10.29
N GLY A 375 -31.99 22.54 9.89
CA GLY A 375 -33.39 22.13 9.85
C GLY A 375 -33.84 21.54 11.19
N SER A 376 -34.36 22.37 12.10
CA SER A 376 -35.04 21.91 13.32
C SER A 376 -36.48 21.50 12.99
N GLY A 377 -36.72 20.19 12.91
CA GLY A 377 -38.06 19.61 12.80
C GLY A 377 -38.60 19.17 14.16
N THR A 378 -39.51 19.96 14.73
CA THR A 378 -40.33 19.64 15.91
C THR A 378 -41.28 18.46 15.64
N PRO A 379 -41.52 17.54 16.60
CA PRO A 379 -42.51 16.48 16.44
C PRO A 379 -43.94 17.01 16.64
N PRO A 380 -44.96 16.54 15.89
CA PRO A 380 -46.33 16.95 16.12
C PRO A 380 -46.94 16.24 17.33
N ALA A 381 -47.54 17.05 18.21
CA ALA A 381 -48.35 16.62 19.34
C ALA A 381 -49.70 16.05 18.85
N GLY A 382 -50.03 14.83 19.27
CA GLY A 382 -51.37 14.26 19.16
C GLY A 382 -52.14 14.45 20.47
N GLN A 383 -53.24 15.19 20.43
CA GLN A 383 -54.22 15.28 21.52
C GLN A 383 -55.31 14.20 21.39
N PRO A 384 -56.01 13.85 22.49
CA PRO A 384 -56.68 12.56 22.68
C PRO A 384 -58.14 12.55 22.19
N THR A 385 -58.62 11.41 21.72
CA THR A 385 -60.04 11.13 21.52
C THR A 385 -60.52 10.07 22.52
N GLY A 386 -61.37 10.51 23.45
CA GLY A 386 -62.06 9.64 24.40
C GLY A 386 -63.45 9.24 23.88
N THR A 387 -63.64 7.91 23.77
CA THR A 387 -64.80 7.10 24.19
C THR A 387 -66.23 7.51 23.83
N ARG A 388 -67.04 6.52 23.43
CA ARG A 388 -68.36 6.25 24.05
C ARG A 388 -68.80 4.80 23.84
N SER A 389 -69.26 4.18 24.93
CA SER A 389 -70.20 3.06 24.92
C SER A 389 -71.57 3.58 25.35
N ALA A 390 -72.60 2.88 24.87
CA ALA A 390 -74.04 3.20 24.86
C ALA A 390 -74.50 4.09 23.69
#